data_AF-A0A2U3N2W3-F1
#
_entry.id   AF-A0A2U3N2W3-F1
#
_cell.length_a   1.000
_cell.length_b   1.000
_cell.length_c   1.000
_cell.angle_alpha   90.00
_cell.angle_beta   90.00
_cell.angle_gamma   90.00
#
_symmetry.space_group_name_H-M   'P 1'
#
loop_
_entity.id
_entity.type
_entity.pdbx_description
1 polymer ?
#
loop_
_entity_poly.entity_id
_entity_poly.type
_entity_poly.pdbx_seq_one_letter_code
_entity_poly.pdbx_strand_id
1 'polypeptide(L)'
;MSPNERVVAVKGKVADKNGWVKDAKMSAKNGRDVYRTQDGQFRAADTQHGRIEYTDEKGKHLGEYDIEGKQTKKADISKKHDLNCK
;
A
#
# COMPACT_ATOMS: atom_id res chain seq x y z
N MET A 1 -0.31 -2.76 -20.95
CA MET A 1 0.48 -2.88 -19.70
C MET A 1 0.34 -4.28 -19.16
N SER A 2 1.44 -5.00 -19.15
CA SER A 2 1.58 -6.31 -18.53
C SER A 2 1.45 -6.18 -17.00
N PRO A 3 1.06 -7.23 -16.25
CA PRO A 3 0.95 -7.18 -14.79
C PRO A 3 2.21 -6.60 -14.13
N ASN A 4 3.40 -7.01 -14.58
CA ASN A 4 4.68 -6.51 -14.06
C ASN A 4 4.92 -5.00 -14.31
N GLU A 5 4.47 -4.45 -15.44
CA GLU A 5 4.59 -3.01 -15.71
C GLU A 5 3.66 -2.17 -14.83
N ARG A 6 2.44 -2.68 -14.56
CA ARG A 6 1.50 -2.04 -13.62
C ARG A 6 2.11 -1.98 -12.22
N VAL A 7 2.80 -3.03 -11.83
CA VAL A 7 3.41 -3.19 -10.51
C VAL A 7 4.58 -2.24 -10.29
N VAL A 8 5.44 -2.04 -11.30
CA VAL A 8 6.51 -1.05 -11.24
C VAL A 8 5.94 0.38 -11.17
N ALA A 9 4.82 0.65 -11.88
CA ALA A 9 4.14 1.94 -11.80
C ALA A 9 3.56 2.24 -10.41
N VAL A 10 3.03 1.23 -9.70
CA VAL A 10 2.55 1.39 -8.31
C VAL A 10 3.68 1.84 -7.38
N LYS A 11 4.87 1.23 -7.52
CA LYS A 11 5.97 1.39 -6.55
C LYS A 11 6.64 2.76 -6.54
N GLY A 12 6.84 3.37 -7.71
CA GLY A 12 7.52 4.66 -7.81
C GLY A 12 6.54 5.81 -8.01
N LYS A 13 5.80 5.76 -9.12
CA LYS A 13 5.02 6.92 -9.60
C LYS A 13 3.91 7.34 -8.64
N VAL A 14 3.24 6.39 -7.99
CA VAL A 14 2.14 6.73 -7.07
C VAL A 14 2.67 7.29 -5.75
N ALA A 15 3.74 6.68 -5.22
CA ALA A 15 4.38 7.17 -4.01
C ALA A 15 4.96 8.58 -4.21
N ASP A 16 5.71 8.80 -5.30
CA ASP A 16 6.31 10.10 -5.61
C ASP A 16 5.23 11.18 -5.85
N LYS A 17 4.18 10.87 -6.60
CA LYS A 17 3.06 11.80 -6.87
C LYS A 17 2.34 12.23 -5.59
N ASN A 18 2.21 11.31 -4.63
CA ASN A 18 1.50 11.55 -3.39
C ASN A 18 2.42 11.94 -2.22
N GLY A 19 3.72 12.11 -2.46
CA GLY A 19 4.71 12.44 -1.43
C GLY A 19 4.87 11.35 -0.36
N TRP A 20 4.62 10.09 -0.69
CA TRP A 20 4.78 8.98 0.24
C TRP A 20 6.23 8.52 0.30
N VAL A 21 6.73 8.31 1.51
CA VAL A 21 8.11 7.90 1.74
C VAL A 21 8.15 6.41 1.99
N LYS A 22 8.98 5.67 1.26
CA LYS A 22 9.14 4.23 1.49
C LYS A 22 9.71 3.96 2.89
N ASP A 23 9.00 3.16 3.67
CA ASP A 23 9.45 2.70 4.98
C ASP A 23 10.11 1.32 4.82
N ALA A 24 11.43 1.30 4.76
CA ALA A 24 12.19 0.07 4.55
C ALA A 24 12.00 -0.95 5.68
N LYS A 25 11.82 -0.48 6.93
CA LYS A 25 11.62 -1.35 8.10
C LYS A 25 10.25 -2.03 8.03
N MET A 26 9.20 -1.26 7.78
CA MET A 26 7.86 -1.79 7.59
C MET A 26 7.77 -2.69 6.36
N SER A 27 8.50 -2.36 5.29
CA SER A 27 8.51 -3.15 4.07
C SER A 27 9.12 -4.53 4.31
N ALA A 28 10.31 -4.58 4.91
CA ALA A 28 11.00 -5.82 5.23
C ALA A 28 10.16 -6.71 6.17
N LYS A 29 9.52 -6.10 7.15
CA LYS A 29 8.70 -6.79 8.14
C LYS A 29 7.43 -7.43 7.57
N ASN A 30 6.83 -6.79 6.57
CA ASN A 30 5.58 -7.26 5.97
C ASN A 30 5.81 -8.01 4.64
N GLY A 31 7.05 -8.14 4.17
CA GLY A 31 7.38 -8.82 2.92
C GLY A 31 6.83 -8.13 1.66
N ARG A 32 6.45 -6.86 1.75
CA ARG A 32 5.86 -6.05 0.67
C ARG A 32 6.30 -4.60 0.81
N ASP A 33 6.28 -3.83 -0.26
CA ASP A 33 6.67 -2.43 -0.19
C ASP A 33 5.61 -1.62 0.58
N VAL A 34 6.02 -1.02 1.70
CA VAL A 34 5.19 -0.17 2.55
C VAL A 34 5.73 1.25 2.52
N TYR A 35 4.83 2.21 2.35
CA TYR A 35 5.10 3.63 2.31
C TYR A 35 4.35 4.33 3.43
N ARG A 36 4.92 5.41 3.95
CA ARG A 36 4.32 6.25 4.97
C ARG A 36 3.84 7.56 4.34
N THR A 37 2.60 7.93 4.63
CA THR A 37 2.02 9.20 4.20
C THR A 37 2.45 10.33 5.14
N GLN A 38 2.26 11.57 4.71
CA GLN A 38 2.52 12.75 5.54
C GLN A 38 1.64 12.77 6.81
N ASP A 39 0.42 12.25 6.73
CA ASP A 39 -0.51 12.10 7.85
C ASP A 39 -0.14 10.96 8.82
N GLY A 40 0.98 10.27 8.59
CA GLY A 40 1.46 9.19 9.45
C GLY A 40 0.81 7.83 9.22
N GLN A 41 -0.04 7.69 8.20
CA GLN A 41 -0.67 6.44 7.80
C GLN A 41 0.26 5.59 6.92
N PHE A 42 -0.08 4.31 6.73
CA PHE A 42 0.67 3.43 5.83
C PHE A 42 -0.10 3.08 4.56
N ARG A 43 0.66 2.84 3.50
CA ARG A 43 0.21 2.40 2.17
C ARG A 43 1.07 1.23 1.74
N ALA A 44 0.47 0.06 1.58
CA ALA A 44 1.20 -1.11 1.12
C ALA A 44 0.92 -1.36 -0.35
N ALA A 45 1.97 -1.48 -1.16
CA ALA A 45 1.81 -1.83 -2.56
C ALA A 45 1.57 -3.35 -2.69
N ASP A 46 0.41 -3.72 -3.23
CA ASP A 46 0.12 -5.07 -3.70
C ASP A 46 0.66 -5.21 -5.12
N THR A 47 1.85 -5.77 -5.19
CA THR A 47 2.63 -5.98 -6.41
C THR A 47 2.19 -7.19 -7.20
N GLN A 48 1.22 -7.97 -6.71
CA GLN A 48 0.69 -9.09 -7.48
C GLN A 48 -0.52 -8.64 -8.32
N HIS A 49 -1.29 -7.69 -7.79
CA HIS A 49 -2.52 -7.25 -8.43
C HIS A 49 -2.51 -5.79 -8.92
N GLY A 50 -1.42 -5.06 -8.69
CA GLY A 50 -1.29 -3.66 -9.10
C GLY A 50 -2.20 -2.73 -8.30
N ARG A 51 -2.36 -3.01 -7.01
CA ARG A 51 -3.24 -2.27 -6.09
C ARG A 51 -2.44 -1.71 -4.92
N ILE A 52 -3.05 -0.81 -4.16
CA ILE A 52 -2.51 -0.21 -2.96
C ILE A 52 -3.48 -0.48 -1.83
N GLU A 53 -3.01 -1.13 -0.79
CA GLU A 53 -3.76 -1.29 0.44
C GLU A 53 -3.56 -0.06 1.31
N TYR A 54 -4.68 0.57 1.67
CA TYR A 54 -4.69 1.70 2.57
C TYR A 54 -4.84 1.14 3.98
N THR A 55 -3.99 1.58 4.89
CA THR A 55 -4.14 1.27 6.31
C THR A 55 -4.16 2.55 7.15
N ASP A 56 -4.61 2.42 8.40
CA ASP A 56 -4.41 3.46 9.39
C ASP A 56 -2.95 3.48 9.91
N GLU A 57 -2.66 4.38 10.84
CA GLU A 57 -1.38 4.52 11.55
C GLU A 57 -1.02 3.28 12.39
N LYS A 58 -1.99 2.43 12.71
CA LYS A 58 -1.82 1.19 13.49
C LYS A 58 -1.66 -0.03 12.58
N GLY A 59 -1.72 0.15 11.26
CA GLY A 59 -1.63 -0.91 10.28
C GLY A 59 -2.97 -1.58 9.97
N LYS A 60 -4.09 -1.13 10.52
CA LYS A 60 -5.41 -1.70 10.24
C LYS A 60 -5.82 -1.41 8.80
N HIS A 61 -6.22 -2.43 8.07
CA HIS A 61 -6.64 -2.30 6.68
C HIS A 61 -7.95 -1.49 6.54
N LEU A 62 -7.94 -0.50 5.65
CA LEU A 62 -9.04 0.43 5.35
C LEU A 62 -9.64 0.20 3.96
N GLY A 63 -8.97 -0.54 3.09
CA GLY A 63 -9.45 -0.90 1.76
C GLY A 63 -8.33 -1.06 0.75
N GLU A 64 -8.69 -1.58 -0.43
CA GLU A 64 -7.81 -1.65 -1.59
C GLU A 64 -8.18 -0.54 -2.57
N TYR A 65 -7.15 0.11 -3.11
CA TYR A 65 -7.24 1.20 -4.05
C TYR A 65 -6.41 0.87 -5.28
N ASP A 66 -6.82 1.36 -6.46
CA ASP A 66 -5.98 1.30 -7.65
C ASP A 66 -4.87 2.37 -7.60
N ILE A 67 -4.00 2.36 -8.61
CA ILE A 67 -2.93 3.34 -8.76
C ILE A 67 -3.41 4.78 -8.98
N GLU A 68 -4.68 4.96 -9.36
CA GLU A 68 -5.30 6.28 -9.53
C GLU A 68 -5.91 6.79 -8.21
N GLY A 69 -5.91 5.97 -7.14
CA GLY A 69 -6.50 6.30 -5.85
C GLY A 69 -8.01 6.04 -5.79
N LYS A 70 -8.58 5.30 -6.75
CA LYS A 70 -9.98 4.87 -6.70
C LYS A 70 -10.09 3.58 -5.89
N GLN A 71 -11.04 3.56 -4.96
CA GLN A 71 -11.27 2.38 -4.14
C GLN A 71 -11.81 1.24 -5.00
N THR A 72 -11.09 0.11 -5.03
CA THR A 72 -11.51 -1.10 -5.74
C THR A 72 -12.19 -2.09 -4.81
N LYS A 73 -11.81 -2.11 -3.53
CA LYS A 73 -12.45 -2.93 -2.50
C LYS A 73 -12.53 -2.22 -1.16
N LYS A 74 -13.57 -2.58 -0.41
CA LYS A 74 -13.77 -2.13 0.97
C LYS A 74 -12.79 -2.80 1.92
N ALA A 75 -12.64 -2.22 3.10
CA ALA A 75 -11.84 -2.80 4.18
C ALA A 75 -12.26 -4.25 4.46
N ASP A 76 -11.29 -5.17 4.43
CA ASP A 76 -11.48 -6.51 4.93
C ASP A 76 -11.52 -6.52 6.47
N ILE A 77 -12.61 -7.05 7.03
CA ILE A 77 -12.83 -7.24 8.46
C ILE A 77 -12.11 -8.48 9.01
N SER A 78 -11.58 -9.35 8.14
CA SER A 78 -10.88 -10.58 8.53
C SER A 78 -9.46 -10.35 9.11
N LYS A 79 -8.95 -9.11 9.05
CA LYS A 79 -7.60 -8.68 9.48
C LYS A 79 -6.44 -9.32 8.71
N LYS A 80 -6.70 -10.11 7.66
CA LYS A 80 -5.65 -10.75 6.85
C LYS A 80 -4.73 -9.76 6.14
N HIS A 81 -5.21 -8.54 5.91
CA HIS A 81 -4.48 -7.48 5.23
C HIS A 81 -3.92 -6.41 6.18
N ASP A 82 -4.03 -6.61 7.50
CA ASP A 82 -3.44 -5.69 8.47
C ASP A 82 -1.91 -5.74 8.38
N LEU A 83 -1.28 -4.57 8.40
CA LEU A 83 0.17 -4.45 8.51
C LEU A 83 0.60 -4.73 9.96
N ASN A 84 1.66 -5.51 10.08
CA ASN A 84 2.30 -5.72 11.36
C ASN A 84 3.12 -4.47 11.74
N CYS A 85 2.57 -3.61 12.59
CA CYS A 85 3.22 -2.41 13.11
C CYS A 85 3.99 -2.62 14.44
N LYS A 86 3.92 -3.80 15.09
CA LYS A 86 4.58 -4.08 16.39
C LYS A 86 6.05 -4.46 16.33
#